data_AF-A0A382N462-F1
#
_entry.id   AF-A0A382N462-F1
#
_cell.length_a   1.000
_cell.length_b   1.000
_cell.length_c   1.000
_cell.angle_alpha   90.00
_cell.angle_beta   90.00
_cell.angle_gamma   90.00
#
_symmetry.space_group_name_H-M   'P 1'
#
loop_
_entity.id
_entity.type
_entity.pdbx_description
1 polymer ?
#
loop_
_entity_poly.entity_id
_entity_poly.type
_entity_poly.pdbx_seq_one_letter_code
_entity_poly.pdbx_strand_id
1 'polypeptide(L)'
;VKDLYCEVCGGLFKVEYLDAPDGITPRLPMDDPALSNSLGEGDTPVVLLEKTGESLGLKSLWAKFEFMAPTGSFKDRGSVVLTTIGRDLGV
;
A
#
# COMPACT_ATOMS: atom_id res chain seq x y z
N VAL A 1 0.89 21.83 10.53
CA VAL A 1 0.82 20.41 10.91
C VAL A 1 2.03 20.06 11.76
N LYS A 2 1.95 20.28 13.08
CA LYS A 2 3.02 19.89 14.02
C LYS A 2 2.79 18.46 14.54
N ASP A 3 1.55 18.01 14.48
CA ASP A 3 1.04 16.76 15.05
C ASP A 3 1.51 15.49 14.31
N LEU A 4 2.30 15.62 13.24
CA LEU A 4 2.94 14.49 12.55
C LEU A 4 4.38 14.23 13.01
N TYR A 5 4.93 15.09 13.88
CA TYR A 5 6.30 15.03 14.34
C TYR A 5 6.38 14.71 15.83
N CYS A 6 7.38 13.93 16.21
CA CYS A 6 7.71 13.67 17.61
C CYS A 6 8.22 14.95 18.28
N GLU A 7 7.65 15.32 19.43
CA GLU A 7 8.04 16.52 20.17
C GLU A 7 9.46 16.46 20.76
N VAL A 8 10.01 15.25 20.95
CA VAL A 8 11.33 15.04 21.56
C VAL A 8 12.45 15.11 20.53
N CYS A 9 12.31 14.38 19.41
CA CYS A 9 13.37 14.25 18.41
C CYS A 9 13.08 14.97 17.09
N GLY A 10 11.87 15.48 16.88
CA GLY A 10 11.47 16.16 15.64
C GLY A 10 11.31 15.25 14.42
N GLY A 11 11.38 13.92 14.59
CA GLY A 11 11.17 12.96 13.49
C GLY A 11 9.70 12.73 13.16
N LEU A 12 9.41 12.28 11.93
CA LEU A 12 8.06 11.87 11.52
C LEU A 12 7.64 10.57 12.22
N PHE A 13 6.36 10.46 12.57
CA PHE A 13 5.82 9.19 13.03
C PHE A 13 5.88 8.12 11.93
N LYS A 14 6.12 6.89 12.34
CA LYS A 14 6.11 5.69 11.49
C LYS A 14 5.24 4.62 12.15
N VAL A 15 4.61 3.78 11.33
CA VAL A 15 3.89 2.60 11.81
C VAL A 15 4.91 1.51 12.15
N GLU A 16 4.82 0.95 13.35
CA GLU A 16 5.58 -0.22 13.76
C GLU A 16 4.63 -1.38 14.06
N TYR A 17 4.97 -2.57 13.56
CA TYR A 17 4.29 -3.81 13.89
C TYR A 17 5.19 -4.63 14.80
N LEU A 18 4.65 -5.08 15.93
CA LEU A 18 5.39 -5.87 16.91
C LEU A 18 5.57 -7.33 16.44
N ASP A 19 4.66 -7.82 15.61
CA ASP A 19 4.69 -9.18 15.08
C ASP A 19 5.56 -9.31 13.83
N ALA A 20 6.22 -10.47 13.71
CA ALA A 20 7.00 -10.82 12.53
C ALA A 20 6.08 -11.01 11.30
N PRO A 21 6.53 -10.60 10.10
CA PRO A 21 5.78 -10.87 8.87
C PRO A 21 5.78 -12.37 8.55
N ASP A 22 4.64 -12.88 8.07
CA ASP A 22 4.48 -14.28 7.64
C ASP A 22 4.96 -14.53 6.20
N GLY A 23 5.24 -13.45 5.44
CA GLY A 23 5.66 -13.50 4.03
C GLY A 23 4.51 -13.73 3.03
N ILE A 24 3.27 -13.81 3.50
CA ILE A 24 2.09 -14.12 2.69
C ILE A 24 1.10 -12.98 2.76
N THR A 25 0.82 -12.47 3.96
CA THR A 25 -0.19 -11.44 4.19
C THR A 25 0.46 -10.10 4.54
N PRO A 26 -0.09 -8.97 4.04
CA PRO A 26 0.37 -7.66 4.48
C PRO A 26 -0.03 -7.47 5.95
N ARG A 27 0.92 -6.98 6.77
CA ARG A 27 0.60 -6.49 8.12
C ARG A 27 -0.23 -5.22 7.99
N LEU A 28 -1.42 -5.22 8.59
CA LEU A 28 -2.36 -4.12 8.59
C LEU A 28 -2.69 -3.73 10.04
N PRO A 29 -2.93 -2.44 10.32
CA PRO A 29 -3.28 -1.97 11.67
C PRO A 29 -4.77 -2.17 11.95
N MET A 30 -5.30 -3.37 11.70
CA MET A 30 -6.72 -3.69 11.85
C MET A 30 -6.92 -5.16 12.21
N ASP A 31 -7.89 -5.45 13.08
CA ASP A 31 -8.13 -6.80 13.60
C ASP A 31 -8.74 -7.75 12.56
N ASP A 32 -9.69 -7.24 11.76
CA ASP A 32 -10.35 -8.00 10.70
C ASP A 32 -10.31 -7.24 9.36
N PRO A 33 -9.37 -7.58 8.46
CA PRO A 33 -9.28 -6.98 7.13
C PRO A 33 -10.53 -7.17 6.26
N ALA A 34 -11.37 -8.16 6.54
CA ALA A 34 -12.61 -8.39 5.80
C ALA A 34 -13.65 -7.29 6.05
N LEU A 35 -13.52 -6.53 7.14
CA LEU A 35 -14.38 -5.39 7.47
C LEU A 35 -13.85 -4.05 6.94
N SER A 36 -12.85 -4.07 6.05
CA SER A 36 -12.28 -2.87 5.47
C SER A 36 -13.22 -2.15 4.50
N ASN A 37 -13.04 -0.83 4.35
CA ASN A 37 -13.73 -0.01 3.36
C ASN A 37 -13.10 -0.19 1.95
N SER A 38 -12.96 -1.44 1.51
CA SER A 38 -12.28 -1.80 0.26
C SER A 38 -13.15 -1.56 -0.97
N LEU A 39 -12.52 -1.19 -2.09
CA LEU A 39 -13.12 -1.17 -3.43
C LEU A 39 -12.60 -2.32 -4.30
N GLY A 40 -11.88 -3.27 -3.72
CA GLY A 40 -11.19 -4.34 -4.44
C GLY A 40 -9.80 -3.92 -4.94
N GLU A 41 -9.19 -2.90 -4.32
CA GLU A 41 -7.80 -2.54 -4.59
C GLU A 41 -6.82 -3.67 -4.26
N GLY A 42 -5.71 -3.69 -4.98
CA GLY A 42 -4.78 -4.81 -4.92
C GLY A 42 -4.83 -5.64 -6.19
N ASP A 43 -4.19 -6.81 -6.15
CA ASP A 43 -4.14 -7.80 -7.24
C ASP A 43 -3.94 -7.25 -8.67
N THR A 44 -3.25 -6.12 -8.79
CA THR A 44 -3.04 -5.49 -10.10
C THR A 44 -2.07 -6.33 -10.94
N PRO A 45 -2.16 -6.29 -12.28
CA PRO A 45 -1.32 -7.12 -13.12
C PRO A 45 0.19 -6.87 -12.92
N VAL A 46 0.97 -7.94 -13.03
CA VAL A 46 2.43 -7.90 -13.21
C VAL A 46 2.71 -8.30 -14.65
N VAL A 47 3.13 -7.34 -15.48
CA VAL A 47 3.20 -7.51 -16.93
C VAL A 47 4.65 -7.49 -17.39
N LEU A 48 5.04 -8.50 -18.17
CA LEU A 48 6.34 -8.56 -18.82
C LEU A 48 6.39 -7.53 -19.96
N LEU A 49 7.39 -6.66 -19.96
CA LEU A 49 7.59 -5.63 -20.96
C LEU A 49 8.70 -6.03 -21.95
N GLU A 50 8.46 -7.07 -22.75
CA GLU A 50 9.48 -7.68 -23.63
C GLU A 50 10.21 -6.65 -24.51
N LYS A 51 9.47 -5.89 -25.32
CA LYS A 51 10.02 -4.92 -26.28
C LYS A 51 10.83 -3.80 -25.59
N THR A 52 10.35 -3.33 -24.44
CA THR A 52 11.05 -2.30 -23.66
C THR A 52 12.26 -2.88 -22.95
N GLY A 53 12.18 -4.13 -22.48
CA GLY A 53 13.32 -4.85 -21.92
C GLY A 53 14.44 -5.00 -22.95
N GLU A 54 14.10 -5.46 -24.16
CA GLU A 54 15.03 -5.60 -25.29
C GLU A 54 15.69 -4.28 -25.67
N SER A 55 14.91 -3.19 -25.80
CA SER A 55 15.45 -1.88 -26.17
C SER A 55 16.38 -1.28 -25.12
N LEU A 56 16.20 -1.66 -23.85
CA LEU A 56 17.06 -1.27 -22.73
C LEU A 56 18.22 -2.24 -22.47
N GLY A 57 18.34 -3.35 -23.22
CA GLY A 57 19.34 -4.39 -22.98
C GLY A 57 19.13 -5.18 -21.68
N LEU A 58 17.91 -5.20 -21.14
CA LEU A 58 17.55 -5.90 -19.92
C LEU A 58 17.07 -7.32 -20.24
N LYS A 59 17.58 -8.32 -19.50
CA LYS A 59 17.15 -9.72 -19.63
C LYS A 59 15.69 -9.93 -19.25
N SER A 60 15.17 -9.13 -18.33
CA SER A 60 13.80 -9.23 -17.84
C SER A 60 13.36 -7.88 -17.27
N LEU A 61 12.27 -7.34 -17.79
CA LEU A 61 11.65 -6.11 -17.31
C LEU A 61 10.17 -6.36 -17.07
N TRP A 62 9.71 -6.13 -15.85
CA TRP A 62 8.32 -6.30 -15.45
C TRP A 62 7.77 -4.97 -14.94
N ALA A 63 6.49 -4.74 -15.16
CA ALA A 63 5.78 -3.61 -14.59
C ALA A 63 4.60 -4.07 -13.74
N LYS A 64 4.45 -3.46 -12.56
CA LYS A 64 3.27 -3.60 -11.71
C LYS A 64 2.28 -2.50 -12.08
N PHE A 65 1.15 -2.85 -12.70
CA PHE A 65 0.20 -1.89 -13.25
C PHE A 65 -0.76 -1.34 -12.18
N GLU A 66 -0.23 -0.60 -11.21
CA GLU A 66 -1.01 -0.02 -10.11
C GLU A 66 -2.03 1.04 -10.54
N PHE A 67 -1.92 1.57 -11.77
CA PHE A 67 -2.95 2.47 -12.34
C PHE A 67 -4.26 1.72 -12.65
N MET A 68 -4.27 0.38 -12.60
CA MET A 68 -5.47 -0.43 -12.77
C MET A 68 -6.23 -0.64 -11.44
N ALA A 69 -5.78 -0.04 -10.34
CA ALA A 69 -6.54 0.02 -9.10
C ALA A 69 -7.85 0.84 -9.30
N PRO A 70 -8.86 0.67 -8.43
CA PRO A 70 -10.20 1.24 -8.60
C PRO A 70 -10.28 2.74 -8.95
N THR A 71 -9.43 3.58 -8.35
CA THR A 71 -9.40 5.04 -8.61
C THR A 71 -8.35 5.46 -9.64
N GLY A 72 -7.64 4.50 -10.24
CA GLY A 72 -6.61 4.76 -11.23
C GLY A 72 -5.22 5.01 -10.65
N SER A 73 -4.98 4.74 -9.36
CA SER A 73 -3.65 4.92 -8.76
C SER A 73 -3.35 3.96 -7.61
N PHE A 74 -2.07 3.73 -7.36
CA PHE A 74 -1.58 2.91 -6.24
C PHE A 74 -2.05 3.39 -4.85
N LYS A 75 -2.57 4.62 -4.76
CA LYS A 75 -2.98 5.22 -3.48
C LYS A 75 -4.14 4.46 -2.83
N ASP A 76 -4.93 3.73 -3.61
CA ASP A 76 -6.06 2.97 -3.08
C ASP A 76 -5.65 2.00 -1.96
N ARG A 77 -4.46 1.38 -2.07
CA ARG A 77 -3.91 0.49 -1.04
C ARG A 77 -3.69 1.18 0.31
N GLY A 78 -3.31 2.46 0.29
CA GLY A 78 -3.16 3.25 1.50
C GLY A 78 -4.48 3.85 1.96
N SER A 79 -5.31 4.27 1.01
CA SER A 79 -6.63 4.86 1.27
C SER A 79 -7.55 3.90 1.99
N VAL A 80 -7.58 2.60 1.63
CA VAL A 80 -8.42 1.61 2.33
C VAL A 80 -8.08 1.51 3.82
N VAL A 81 -6.79 1.55 4.16
CA VAL A 81 -6.33 1.53 5.56
C VAL A 81 -6.74 2.82 6.26
N LEU A 82 -6.47 3.97 5.64
CA LEU A 82 -6.80 5.28 6.20
C LEU A 82 -8.31 5.44 6.46
N THR A 83 -9.14 5.11 5.47
CA THR A 83 -10.60 5.28 5.59
C THR A 83 -11.21 4.26 6.54
N THR A 84 -10.66 3.05 6.64
CA THR A 84 -11.15 2.07 7.62
C THR A 84 -10.85 2.51 9.05
N ILE A 85 -9.60 2.91 9.34
CA ILE A 85 -9.24 3.43 10.67
C ILE A 85 -10.05 4.69 11.00
N GLY A 86 -10.22 5.60 10.04
CA GLY A 86 -11.04 6.79 10.22
C GLY A 86 -12.47 6.44 10.66
N ARG A 87 -13.12 5.53 9.92
CA ARG A 87 -14.45 4.99 10.28
C ARG A 87 -14.46 4.40 11.69
N ASP A 88 -13.47 3.58 12.03
CA ASP A 88 -13.42 2.89 13.32
C ASP A 88 -13.20 3.85 14.50
N LEU A 89 -12.57 5.00 14.24
CA LEU A 89 -12.41 6.11 15.19
C LEU A 89 -13.60 7.10 15.18
N GLY A 90 -14.59 6.89 14.30
CA GLY A 90 -15.79 7.73 14.20
C GLY A 90 -15.59 9.08 13.52
N VAL A 91 -14.61 9.20 12.62
CA VAL A 91 -14.35 10.41 11.81
C VAL A 91 -14.75 10.26 10.34
#